data_AF-A0A2N7QS51-F1
#
_entry.id   AF-A0A2N7QS51-F1
#
_cell.length_a   1.000
_cell.length_b   1.000
_cell.length_c   1.000
_cell.angle_alpha   90.00
_cell.angle_beta   90.00
_cell.angle_gamma   90.00
#
_symmetry.space_group_name_H-M   'P 1'
#
loop_
_entity.id
_entity.type
_entity.pdbx_description
1 polymer ?
#
loop_
_entity_poly.entity_id
_entity_poly.type
_entity_poly.pdbx_seq_one_letter_code
_entity_poly.pdbx_strand_id
1 'polypeptide(L)'
;MPHSVEEKKRVLARVRRVRGQLDALENALESGAECGPILQQIAAVRGAINGLMAGVLESHLREEFSHLANAKGTPEKSIDEVVSLVRSYLR
;
A
#
# COMPACT_ATOMS: atom_id res chain seq x y z
N MET A 1 4.58 7.45 10.64
CA MET A 1 4.54 5.99 11.01
C MET A 1 3.14 5.76 11.52
N PRO A 2 2.29 4.82 11.05
CA PRO A 2 0.83 4.94 11.20
C PRO A 2 0.42 5.31 12.63
N HIS A 3 0.05 6.58 12.82
CA HIS A 3 -0.01 7.20 14.15
C HIS A 3 -1.38 7.01 14.81
N SER A 4 -2.42 6.67 14.03
CA SER A 4 -3.70 6.22 14.58
C SER A 4 -3.73 4.70 14.79
N VAL A 5 -4.45 4.27 15.82
CA VAL A 5 -4.67 2.84 16.09
C VAL A 5 -5.40 2.17 14.91
N GLU A 6 -6.29 2.92 14.26
CA GLU A 6 -7.11 2.52 13.12
C GLU A 6 -6.26 2.32 11.86
N GLU A 7 -5.37 3.26 11.52
CA GLU A 7 -4.45 3.10 10.39
C GLU A 7 -3.46 1.98 10.63
N LYS A 8 -2.90 1.87 11.84
CA LYS A 8 -1.99 0.78 12.19
C LYS A 8 -2.69 -0.57 12.00
N LYS A 9 -3.94 -0.72 12.47
CA LYS A 9 -4.75 -1.93 12.22
C LYS A 9 -4.96 -2.18 10.73
N ARG A 10 -5.28 -1.14 9.95
CA ARG A 10 -5.52 -1.25 8.49
C ARG A 10 -4.27 -1.67 7.72
N VAL A 11 -3.12 -1.07 8.01
CA VAL A 11 -1.82 -1.41 7.40
C VAL A 11 -1.42 -2.82 7.78
N LEU A 12 -1.52 -3.21 9.07
CA LEU A 12 -1.23 -4.57 9.52
C LEU A 12 -2.14 -5.61 8.85
N ALA A 13 -3.43 -5.31 8.64
CA ALA A 13 -4.33 -6.20 7.92
C ALA A 13 -3.89 -6.42 6.46
N ARG A 14 -3.39 -5.37 5.79
CA ARG A 14 -2.82 -5.48 4.44
C ARG A 14 -1.54 -6.30 4.41
N VAL A 15 -0.62 -6.08 5.36
CA VAL A 15 0.61 -6.88 5.50
C VAL A 15 0.29 -8.36 5.71
N ARG A 16 -0.66 -8.69 6.59
CA ARG A 16 -1.11 -10.08 6.82
C ARG A 16 -1.70 -10.71 5.56
N ARG A 17 -2.45 -9.93 4.76
CA ARG A 17 -2.98 -10.40 3.46
C ARG A 17 -1.86 -10.72 2.47
N VAL A 18 -0.87 -9.83 2.35
CA VAL A 18 0.31 -10.07 1.47
C VAL A 18 1.06 -11.32 1.92
N ARG A 19 1.24 -11.52 3.23
CA ARG A 19 1.86 -12.75 3.76
C ARG A 19 1.11 -14.00 3.31
N GLY A 20 -0.21 -14.05 3.51
CA GLY A 20 -1.00 -15.22 3.07
C GLY A 20 -0.94 -15.47 1.57
N GLN A 21 -0.77 -14.43 0.74
CA GLN A 21 -0.53 -14.60 -0.70
C GLN A 21 0.86 -15.16 -1.01
N LEU A 22 1.88 -14.77 -0.25
CA LEU A 22 3.23 -15.32 -0.37
C LEU A 22 3.27 -16.79 0.08
N ASP A 23 2.62 -17.12 1.20
CA ASP A 23 2.52 -18.49 1.69
C ASP A 23 1.81 -19.38 0.65
N ALA A 24 0.76 -18.87 -0.01
CA ALA A 24 0.08 -19.60 -1.08
C ALA A 24 0.95 -19.78 -2.34
N LEU A 25 1.77 -18.79 -2.67
CA LEU A 25 2.73 -18.86 -3.79
C LEU A 25 3.84 -19.87 -3.52
N GLU A 26 4.38 -19.88 -2.30
CA GLU A 26 5.37 -20.87 -1.86
C GLU A 26 4.82 -22.29 -1.99
N ASN A 27 3.63 -22.56 -1.44
CA ASN A 27 2.98 -23.86 -1.58
C ASN A 27 2.74 -24.26 -3.05
N ALA A 28 2.34 -23.30 -3.91
CA ALA A 28 2.14 -23.57 -5.34
C ALA A 28 3.46 -23.97 -6.02
N LEU A 29 4.57 -23.32 -5.67
CA LEU A 29 5.91 -23.65 -6.17
C LEU A 29 6.36 -25.04 -5.69
N GLU A 30 6.20 -25.34 -4.39
CA GLU A 30 6.56 -26.64 -3.80
C GLU A 30 5.74 -27.78 -4.40
N SER A 31 4.47 -27.55 -4.71
CA SER A 31 3.59 -28.53 -5.35
C SER A 31 3.84 -28.72 -6.86
N GLY A 32 4.76 -27.94 -7.45
CA GLY A 32 5.06 -28.00 -8.88
C GLY A 32 3.91 -27.51 -9.77
N ALA A 33 3.17 -26.50 -9.32
CA ALA A 33 2.08 -25.90 -10.10
C ALA A 33 2.56 -25.36 -11.45
N GLU A 34 1.65 -25.26 -12.42
CA GLU A 34 1.97 -24.71 -13.73
C GLU A 34 2.43 -23.24 -13.65
N CYS A 35 3.29 -22.84 -14.60
CA CYS A 35 3.83 -21.49 -14.66
C CYS A 35 2.74 -20.41 -14.78
N GLY A 36 1.63 -20.69 -15.48
CA GLY A 36 0.53 -19.74 -15.67
C GLY A 36 -0.09 -19.27 -14.34
N PRO A 37 -0.62 -20.18 -13.51
CA PRO A 37 -1.09 -19.88 -12.15
C PRO A 37 -0.05 -19.18 -11.27
N ILE A 38 1.22 -19.59 -11.32
CA ILE A 38 2.31 -18.94 -10.57
C ILE A 38 2.46 -17.47 -10.98
N LEU A 39 2.49 -17.18 -12.28
CA LEU A 39 2.60 -15.81 -12.79
C LEU A 39 1.40 -14.94 -12.38
N GLN A 40 0.19 -15.52 -12.32
CA GLN A 40 -1.00 -14.82 -11.83
C GLN A 40 -0.90 -14.48 -10.33
N GLN A 41 -0.41 -15.42 -9.52
CA GLN A 41 -0.19 -15.18 -8.09
C GLN A 41 0.87 -14.09 -7.86
N ILE A 42 1.97 -14.10 -8.61
CA ILE A 42 2.99 -13.04 -8.56
C ILE A 42 2.39 -11.67 -8.90
N ALA A 43 1.57 -11.59 -9.97
CA ALA A 43 0.89 -10.36 -10.35
C ALA A 43 -0.06 -9.85 -9.25
N ALA A 44 -0.78 -10.76 -8.58
CA ALA A 44 -1.65 -10.43 -7.45
C ALA A 44 -0.86 -9.91 -6.24
N VAL A 45 0.26 -10.55 -5.88
CA VAL A 45 1.16 -10.10 -4.81
C VAL A 45 1.69 -8.70 -5.10
N ARG A 46 2.16 -8.45 -6.33
CA ARG A 46 2.63 -7.12 -6.75
C ARG A 46 1.55 -6.06 -6.56
N GLY A 47 0.33 -6.33 -7.02
CA GLY A 47 -0.79 -5.40 -6.84
C GLY A 47 -1.12 -5.11 -5.37
N ALA A 48 -1.05 -6.14 -4.51
CA ALA A 48 -1.26 -5.97 -3.07
C ALA A 48 -0.16 -5.13 -2.41
N ILE A 49 1.11 -5.31 -2.80
CA ILE A 49 2.24 -4.50 -2.34
C ILE A 49 2.09 -3.05 -2.79
N ASN A 50 1.72 -2.81 -4.06
CA ASN A 50 1.47 -1.45 -4.56
C ASN A 50 0.36 -0.76 -3.78
N GLY A 51 -0.73 -1.48 -3.47
CA GLY A 51 -1.80 -0.97 -2.62
C GLY A 51 -1.35 -0.67 -1.18
N LEU A 52 -0.48 -1.51 -0.59
CA LEU A 52 0.10 -1.27 0.73
C LEU A 52 0.97 0.00 0.72
N MET A 53 1.88 0.12 -0.24
CA MET A 53 2.76 1.27 -0.42
C MET A 53 1.98 2.57 -0.56
N ALA A 54 0.96 2.60 -1.43
CA ALA A 54 0.09 3.76 -1.61
C ALA A 54 -0.59 4.21 -0.31
N GLY A 55 -1.05 3.27 0.51
CA GLY A 55 -1.68 3.59 1.80
C GLY A 55 -0.70 4.12 2.84
N VAL A 56 0.49 3.54 2.93
CA VAL A 56 1.53 4.01 3.86
C VAL A 56 2.04 5.39 3.46
N LEU A 57 2.25 5.62 2.16
CA LEU A 57 2.71 6.89 1.65
C LEU A 57 1.67 8.01 1.86
N GLU A 58 0.39 7.74 1.60
CA GLU A 58 -0.68 8.70 1.89
C GLU A 58 -0.68 9.12 3.36
N SER A 59 -0.58 8.15 4.27
CA SER A 59 -0.52 8.42 5.71
C SER A 59 0.70 9.29 6.05
N HIS A 60 1.88 8.96 5.51
CA HIS A 60 3.08 9.76 5.71
C HIS A 60 2.95 11.20 5.17
N LEU A 61 2.39 11.39 3.98
CA LEU A 61 2.19 12.71 3.40
C LEU A 61 1.15 13.52 4.17
N ARG A 62 0.04 12.92 4.63
CA ARG A 62 -0.92 13.63 5.48
C ARG A 62 -0.27 14.10 6.78
N GLU A 63 0.61 13.30 7.36
CA GLU A 63 1.35 13.63 8.59
C GLU A 63 2.34 14.79 8.37
N GLU A 64 3.26 14.67 7.42
CA GLU A 64 4.30 15.69 7.17
C GLU A 64 3.70 17.06 6.84
N PHE A 65 2.56 17.07 6.15
CA PHE A 65 1.89 18.30 5.73
C PHE A 65 0.79 18.77 6.70
N SER A 66 0.48 18.01 7.76
CA SER A 66 -0.53 18.38 8.76
C SER A 66 -0.18 19.68 9.50
N HIS A 67 1.10 19.98 9.67
CA HIS A 67 1.58 21.23 10.27
C HIS A 67 1.45 22.43 9.33
N LEU A 68 1.51 22.22 8.01
CA LEU A 68 1.38 23.27 6.99
C LEU A 68 -0.08 23.71 6.80
N ALA A 69 -1.04 22.80 7.01
CA ALA A 69 -2.47 23.15 6.99
C ALA A 69 -2.87 24.16 8.10
N ASN A 70 -2.10 24.20 9.20
CA ASN A 70 -2.29 25.16 10.28
C ASN A 70 -1.59 26.51 10.04
N ALA A 71 -0.70 26.59 9.05
CA ALA A 71 -0.14 27.84 8.58
C ALA A 71 -1.12 28.46 7.56
N LYS A 72 -1.56 29.71 7.80
CA LYS A 72 -2.48 30.42 6.91
C LYS A 72 -1.94 30.41 5.47
N GLY A 73 -2.53 29.60 4.59
CA GLY A 73 -2.31 29.71 3.13
C GLY A 73 -2.18 28.41 2.34
N THR A 74 -2.05 27.23 2.95
CA THR A 74 -1.91 25.97 2.18
C THR A 74 -3.22 25.18 2.17
N PRO A 75 -3.95 25.11 1.03
CA PRO A 75 -5.23 24.42 0.97
C PRO A 75 -5.05 22.90 0.95
N GLU A 76 -5.84 22.17 1.72
CA GLU A 76 -5.89 20.68 1.79
C GLU A 76 -5.89 20.00 0.41
N LYS A 77 -6.42 20.67 -0.61
CA LYS A 77 -6.39 20.23 -2.02
C LYS A 77 -4.99 19.88 -2.55
N SER A 78 -3.94 20.51 -2.03
CA SER A 78 -2.56 20.25 -2.49
C SER A 78 -2.04 18.87 -2.06
N ILE A 79 -2.51 18.31 -0.94
CA ILE A 79 -2.03 17.02 -0.43
C ILE A 79 -2.66 15.86 -1.22
N ASP A 80 -3.97 15.92 -1.47
CA ASP A 80 -4.68 14.88 -2.23
C ASP A 80 -4.16 14.80 -3.67
N GLU A 81 -3.75 15.93 -4.27
CA GLU A 81 -3.09 15.95 -5.58
C GLU A 81 -1.73 15.25 -5.58
N VAL A 82 -0.88 15.50 -4.57
CA VAL A 82 0.43 14.82 -4.44
C VAL A 82 0.25 13.32 -4.20
N VAL A 83 -0.68 12.93 -3.34
CA VAL A 83 -1.00 11.52 -3.08
C VAL A 83 -1.52 10.83 -4.35
N SER A 84 -2.42 11.50 -5.08
CA SER A 84 -2.94 11.01 -6.36
C SER A 84 -1.84 10.85 -7.40
N LEU A 85 -0.95 11.83 -7.50
CA LEU A 85 0.19 11.80 -8.40
C LEU A 85 1.13 10.63 -8.08
N VAL A 86 1.49 10.41 -6.81
CA VAL A 86 2.35 9.26 -6.48
C VAL A 86 1.63 7.94 -6.74
N ARG A 87 0.34 7.81 -6.42
CA ARG A 87 -0.44 6.62 -6.78
C ARG A 87 -0.45 6.36 -8.29
N SER A 88 -0.40 7.40 -9.12
CA SER A 88 -0.35 7.28 -10.58
C SER A 88 0.98 6.68 -11.09
N TYR A 89 2.07 6.87 -10.35
CA TYR A 89 3.39 6.30 -10.65
C TYR A 89 3.61 4.91 -10.05
N LEU A 90 2.80 4.52 -9.06
CA LEU A 90 2.81 3.19 -8.44
C LEU A 90 1.79 2.27 -9.14
N ARG A 91 2.01 1.98 -10.43
CA ARG A 91 1.23 0.97 -11.19
C ARG A 91 1.85 -0.41 -11.12
#